data_AF-A0A1M5YD41-F1
#
_entry.id   AF-A0A1M5YD41-F1
#
_cell.length_a   1.000
_cell.length_b   1.000
_cell.length_c   1.000
_cell.angle_alpha   90.00
_cell.angle_beta   90.00
_cell.angle_gamma   90.00
#
_symmetry.space_group_name_H-M   'P 1'
#
loop_
_entity.id
_entity.type
_entity.pdbx_description
1 polymer ?
#
loop_
_entity_poly.entity_id
_entity_poly.type
_entity_poly.pdbx_seq_one_letter_code
_entity_poly.pdbx_strand_id
1 'polypeptide(L)'
;MKFFEDFTGQAVKNGKLVCGDSYLCDRTLDRTEFVLCDGIGSGVYANVAAISCASRLLELFRTGVSQELACEMVADSMHRARKEAMPFSAFSAARILPNGQFTVYSYEAPAPIYIKDGTAAVLKPHFHSAGSEVIGESSGTLDIGDCLVLCSDGVTQAGLGKGYTFGIGAEGIADYINLCLQKGVGVNALPGKIIGVAELLSGRRHEDDATVAVLSCREAQEVLMLTGPPSQKSKDRAFVERFISRPCTHVVCGSTTAEILGRELKREVLLKSPGNSFGSPPEYMMDGIDVITEGAVILNQIYNILGENPERFVSDSPVERLCALLVKADAVTFMVGRAVNTAHTELLFKQLGIRPREATIRLIAGQLRAMGKLVVEEYY
;
A
#
# COMPACT_ATOMS: atom_id res chain seq x y z
N MET A 1 -0.48 -14.21 -1.31
CA MET A 1 0.73 -13.38 -1.52
C MET A 1 1.07 -12.63 -0.22
N LYS A 2 2.33 -12.27 0.05
CA LYS A 2 2.67 -11.34 1.17
C LYS A 2 2.35 -9.90 0.75
N PHE A 3 1.69 -9.14 1.63
CA PHE A 3 1.43 -7.72 1.47
C PHE A 3 2.01 -6.95 2.66
N PHE A 4 2.63 -5.81 2.36
CA PHE A 4 3.28 -4.95 3.36
C PHE A 4 2.49 -3.66 3.51
N GLU A 5 1.63 -3.62 4.53
CA GLU A 5 0.76 -2.49 4.84
C GLU A 5 1.50 -1.48 5.73
N ASP A 6 1.32 -0.18 5.48
CA ASP A 6 1.91 0.87 6.29
C ASP A 6 0.86 1.51 7.19
N PHE A 7 1.06 1.44 8.49
CA PHE A 7 0.30 2.20 9.46
C PHE A 7 1.16 3.32 10.00
N THR A 8 0.72 4.56 9.85
CA THR A 8 1.51 5.73 10.25
C THR A 8 0.81 6.56 11.31
N GLY A 9 1.59 7.16 12.19
CA GLY A 9 1.13 8.13 13.18
C GLY A 9 2.07 9.32 13.15
N GLN A 10 1.51 10.52 13.12
CA GLN A 10 2.29 11.76 13.07
C GLN A 10 1.69 12.78 14.03
N ALA A 11 2.55 13.51 14.73
CA ALA A 11 2.20 14.62 15.59
C ALA A 11 3.05 15.85 15.26
N VAL A 12 2.40 17.00 15.32
CA VAL A 12 3.03 18.30 15.07
C VAL A 12 3.58 18.84 16.38
N LYS A 13 4.80 19.38 16.35
CA LYS A 13 5.37 20.12 17.48
C LYS A 13 4.45 21.23 17.95
N ASN A 14 4.30 21.37 19.26
CA ASN A 14 3.45 22.40 19.84
C ASN A 14 3.85 23.80 19.34
N GLY A 15 2.86 24.55 18.85
CA GLY A 15 3.06 25.92 18.34
C GLY A 15 3.51 26.00 16.87
N LYS A 16 3.63 24.87 16.16
CA LYS A 16 3.86 24.83 14.72
C LYS A 16 2.57 24.54 13.95
N LEU A 17 2.54 24.95 12.68
CA LEU A 17 1.37 24.78 11.80
C LEU A 17 1.35 23.43 11.08
N VAL A 18 2.53 22.87 10.81
CA VAL A 18 2.72 21.63 10.04
C VAL A 18 3.84 20.82 10.66
N CYS A 19 3.79 19.50 10.49
CA CYS A 19 4.85 18.60 10.91
C CYS A 19 6.08 18.77 10.01
N GLY A 20 7.26 18.93 10.60
CA GLY A 20 8.56 18.95 9.93
C GLY A 20 8.92 17.63 9.24
N ASP A 21 8.31 16.52 9.67
CA ASP A 21 8.52 15.19 9.11
C ASP A 21 7.66 14.94 7.86
N SER A 22 8.15 14.07 6.98
CA SER A 22 7.41 13.57 5.84
C SER A 22 7.73 12.10 5.59
N TYR A 23 6.74 11.34 5.12
CA TYR A 23 6.94 9.97 4.70
C TYR A 23 6.28 9.72 3.34
N LEU A 24 6.82 8.77 2.61
CA LEU A 24 6.28 8.32 1.33
C LEU A 24 6.41 6.80 1.23
N CYS A 25 5.39 6.16 0.67
CA CYS A 25 5.40 4.73 0.37
C CYS A 25 5.09 4.49 -1.10
N ASP A 26 5.92 3.68 -1.76
CA ASP A 26 5.72 3.22 -3.14
C ASP A 26 5.66 1.69 -3.14
N ARG A 27 4.63 1.15 -3.80
CA ARG A 27 4.37 -0.29 -3.83
C ARG A 27 4.26 -0.78 -5.25
N THR A 28 4.99 -1.85 -5.50
CA THR A 28 5.06 -2.54 -6.79
C THR A 28 5.02 -4.05 -6.56
N LEU A 29 4.89 -4.83 -7.62
CA LEU A 29 4.86 -6.29 -7.52
C LEU A 29 6.22 -6.86 -7.12
N ASP A 30 7.30 -6.12 -7.37
CA ASP A 30 8.68 -6.53 -7.11
C ASP A 30 9.25 -5.96 -5.81
N ARG A 31 8.63 -4.92 -5.22
CA ARG A 31 9.07 -4.33 -3.95
C ARG A 31 8.07 -3.36 -3.31
N THR A 32 8.21 -3.17 -2.01
CA THR A 32 7.65 -2.05 -1.25
C THR A 32 8.79 -1.17 -0.77
N GLU A 33 8.70 0.13 -1.04
CA GLU A 33 9.66 1.14 -0.58
C GLU A 33 8.95 2.10 0.36
N PHE A 34 9.55 2.35 1.51
CA PHE A 34 9.04 3.30 2.49
C PHE A 34 10.18 4.22 2.94
N VAL A 35 9.97 5.52 2.82
CA VAL A 35 10.94 6.53 3.23
C VAL A 35 10.30 7.40 4.29
N LEU A 36 10.96 7.53 5.45
CA LEU A 36 10.64 8.48 6.50
C LEU A 36 11.76 9.50 6.58
N CYS A 37 11.42 10.78 6.45
CA CYS A 37 12.34 11.90 6.52
C CYS A 37 11.93 12.85 7.64
N ASP A 38 12.91 13.30 8.40
CA ASP A 38 12.80 14.27 9.48
C ASP A 38 13.58 15.51 9.07
N GLY A 39 12.88 16.61 8.81
CA GLY A 39 13.48 17.84 8.34
C GLY A 39 14.03 18.65 9.49
N ILE A 40 15.27 19.14 9.41
CA ILE A 40 15.86 19.80 10.59
C ILE A 40 15.07 21.03 11.01
N GLY A 41 14.78 21.07 12.31
CA GLY A 41 13.94 22.08 12.93
C GLY A 41 12.49 21.63 12.93
N SER A 42 11.56 22.56 12.71
CA SER A 42 10.13 22.23 12.77
C SER A 42 9.28 23.26 12.01
N GLY A 43 8.17 22.82 11.43
CA GLY A 43 7.27 23.65 10.64
C GLY A 43 7.59 23.63 9.14
N VAL A 44 7.16 24.67 8.41
CA VAL A 44 7.07 24.64 6.93
C VAL A 44 8.41 24.36 6.24
N TYR A 45 9.51 24.97 6.69
CA TYR A 45 10.82 24.76 6.06
C TYR A 45 11.37 23.34 6.29
N ALA A 46 11.18 22.81 7.50
CA ALA A 46 11.52 21.42 7.82
C ALA A 46 10.71 20.46 6.94
N ASN A 47 9.40 20.70 6.83
CA ASN A 47 8.52 19.88 6.00
C ASN A 47 8.94 19.87 4.52
N VAL A 48 9.29 21.03 3.96
CA VAL A 48 9.79 21.12 2.58
C VAL A 48 11.10 20.35 2.41
N ALA A 49 12.01 20.40 3.39
CA ALA A 49 13.24 19.62 3.38
C ALA A 49 12.95 18.11 3.39
N ALA A 50 12.06 17.66 4.28
CA ALA A 50 11.68 16.26 4.41
C ALA A 50 11.00 15.74 3.13
N ILE A 51 10.05 16.49 2.56
CA ILE A 51 9.37 16.15 1.29
C ILE A 51 10.39 16.04 0.16
N SER A 52 11.32 17.01 0.05
CA SER A 52 12.33 17.03 -1.00
C SER A 52 13.28 15.83 -0.88
N CYS A 53 13.69 15.49 0.34
CA CYS A 53 14.54 14.33 0.62
C CYS A 53 13.82 13.02 0.26
N ALA A 54 12.59 12.84 0.76
CA ALA A 54 11.79 11.63 0.53
C ALA A 54 11.51 11.42 -0.97
N SER A 55 11.12 12.49 -1.67
CA SER A 55 10.83 12.45 -3.10
C SER A 55 12.07 12.12 -3.92
N ARG A 56 13.24 12.66 -3.55
CA ARG A 56 14.51 12.38 -4.22
C ARG A 56 14.94 10.93 -4.05
N LEU A 57 14.83 10.37 -2.84
CA LEU A 57 15.14 8.96 -2.58
C LEU A 57 14.26 8.03 -3.42
N LEU A 58 12.94 8.27 -3.40
CA LEU A 58 12.00 7.48 -4.18
C LEU A 58 12.25 7.55 -5.69
N GLU A 59 12.55 8.74 -6.22
CA GLU A 59 12.85 8.88 -7.64
C GLU A 59 14.14 8.15 -8.04
N LEU A 60 15.18 8.19 -7.20
CA LEU A 60 16.40 7.41 -7.42
C LEU A 60 16.10 5.90 -7.42
N PHE A 61 15.25 5.43 -6.50
CA PHE A 61 14.86 4.03 -6.47
C PHE A 61 14.05 3.62 -7.72
N ARG A 62 13.13 4.49 -8.18
CA ARG A 62 12.32 4.27 -9.39
C ARG A 62 13.15 4.22 -10.66
N THR A 63 14.23 5.00 -10.73
CA THR A 63 15.17 5.01 -11.86
C THR A 63 16.14 3.82 -11.85
N GLY A 64 16.03 2.92 -10.88
CA GLY A 64 16.81 1.68 -10.80
C GLY A 64 18.16 1.82 -10.11
N VAL A 65 18.43 2.95 -9.44
CA VAL A 65 19.61 3.10 -8.60
C VAL A 65 19.49 2.13 -7.40
N SER A 66 20.60 1.48 -7.02
CA SER A 66 20.60 0.62 -5.84
C SER A 66 20.23 1.43 -4.60
N GLN A 67 19.56 0.79 -3.64
CA GLN A 67 19.11 1.49 -2.43
C GLN A 67 20.30 2.09 -1.66
N GLU A 68 21.38 1.32 -1.54
CA GLU A 68 22.66 1.74 -0.98
C GLU A 68 23.16 3.04 -1.61
N LEU A 69 23.45 3.03 -2.92
CA LEU A 69 24.02 4.16 -3.64
C LEU A 69 23.11 5.39 -3.59
N ALA A 70 21.80 5.20 -3.70
CA ALA A 70 20.84 6.30 -3.60
C ALA A 70 20.88 6.97 -2.22
N CYS A 71 20.92 6.17 -1.14
CA CYS A 71 21.07 6.68 0.23
C CYS A 71 22.41 7.40 0.42
N GLU A 72 23.52 6.84 -0.08
CA GLU A 72 24.85 7.47 -0.03
C GLU A 72 24.88 8.81 -0.77
N MET A 73 24.33 8.87 -1.98
CA MET A 73 24.27 10.10 -2.79
C MET A 73 23.45 11.20 -2.10
N VAL A 74 22.35 10.82 -1.44
CA VAL A 74 21.52 11.78 -0.70
C VAL A 74 22.25 12.25 0.54
N ALA A 75 22.81 11.34 1.35
CA ALA A 75 23.59 11.68 2.54
C ALA A 75 24.79 12.59 2.23
N ASP A 76 25.60 12.27 1.20
CA ASP A 76 26.73 13.12 0.77
C ASP A 76 26.26 14.53 0.36
N SER A 77 25.12 14.63 -0.31
CA SER A 77 24.58 15.94 -0.66
C SER A 77 24.12 16.74 0.57
N MET A 78 23.71 16.07 1.65
CA MET A 78 23.38 16.71 2.92
C MET A 78 24.62 17.27 3.63
N HIS A 79 25.77 16.57 3.54
CA HIS A 79 27.04 17.07 4.09
C HIS A 79 27.41 18.47 3.55
N ARG A 80 27.23 18.64 2.24
CA ARG A 80 27.46 19.93 1.56
C ARG A 80 26.41 20.96 1.95
N ALA A 81 25.14 20.57 1.98
CA ALA A 81 24.03 21.44 2.37
C ALA A 81 24.19 22.04 3.77
N ARG A 82 24.71 21.26 4.73
CA ARG A 82 25.02 21.72 6.10
C ARG A 82 26.00 22.89 6.13
N LYS A 83 26.98 22.93 5.22
CA LYS A 83 27.98 24.01 5.12
C LYS A 83 27.43 25.26 4.43
N GLU A 84 26.34 25.13 3.69
CA GLU A 84 25.77 26.16 2.82
C GLU A 84 24.40 26.67 3.31
N ALA A 85 23.98 26.30 4.53
CA ALA A 85 22.68 26.65 5.12
C ALA A 85 21.48 26.24 4.25
N MET A 86 21.63 25.18 3.46
CA MET A 86 20.55 24.60 2.67
C MET A 86 19.70 23.63 3.51
N PRO A 87 18.42 23.41 3.14
CA PRO A 87 17.56 22.47 3.85
C PRO A 87 18.16 21.06 3.83
N PHE A 88 18.27 20.44 5.00
CA PHE A 88 18.75 19.06 5.16
C PHE A 88 17.76 18.25 6.00
N SER A 89 17.81 16.93 5.89
CA SER A 89 16.87 16.02 6.53
C SER A 89 17.55 14.70 6.90
N ALA A 90 17.29 14.22 8.12
CA ALA A 90 17.58 12.85 8.52
C ALA A 90 16.58 11.91 7.84
N PHE A 91 16.95 10.66 7.57
CA PHE A 91 16.04 9.72 6.92
C PHE A 91 16.23 8.26 7.34
N SER A 92 15.14 7.50 7.25
CA SER A 92 15.14 6.04 7.22
C SER A 92 14.46 5.57 5.94
N ALA A 93 15.15 4.81 5.12
CA ALA A 93 14.64 4.27 3.86
C ALA A 93 14.63 2.74 3.91
N ALA A 94 13.44 2.14 3.94
CA ALA A 94 13.22 0.71 3.92
C ALA A 94 12.81 0.22 2.53
N ARG A 95 13.38 -0.90 2.10
CA ARG A 95 12.93 -1.67 0.94
C ARG A 95 12.59 -3.07 1.40
N ILE A 96 11.43 -3.57 1.00
CA ILE A 96 10.95 -4.91 1.30
C ILE A 96 10.66 -5.63 -0.02
N LEU A 97 11.25 -6.80 -0.22
CA LEU A 97 11.03 -7.65 -1.38
C LEU A 97 9.79 -8.55 -1.18
N PRO A 98 9.24 -9.17 -2.24
CA PRO A 98 7.99 -9.92 -2.16
C PRO A 98 8.10 -11.17 -1.26
N ASN A 99 9.31 -11.68 -1.07
CA ASN A 99 9.58 -12.78 -0.14
C ASN A 99 9.67 -12.33 1.33
N GLY A 100 9.63 -11.02 1.61
CA GLY A 100 9.74 -10.43 2.94
C GLY A 100 11.14 -9.98 3.32
N GLN A 101 12.18 -10.26 2.52
CA GLN A 101 13.52 -9.74 2.79
C GLN A 101 13.48 -8.21 2.78
N PHE A 102 14.08 -7.60 3.80
CA PHE A 102 14.14 -6.15 3.88
C PHE A 102 15.54 -5.63 4.19
N THR A 103 15.79 -4.41 3.72
CA THR A 103 16.95 -3.59 4.06
C THR A 103 16.49 -2.19 4.41
N VAL A 104 17.03 -1.64 5.50
CA VAL A 104 16.79 -0.28 5.96
C VAL A 104 18.12 0.46 6.03
N TYR A 105 18.19 1.61 5.37
CA TYR A 105 19.28 2.55 5.53
C TYR A 105 18.81 3.72 6.39
N SER A 106 19.57 4.04 7.44
CA SER A 106 19.28 5.12 8.37
C SER A 106 20.44 6.12 8.38
N TYR A 107 20.14 7.37 8.10
CA TYR A 107 21.07 8.49 8.15
C TYR A 107 20.57 9.50 9.18
N GLU A 108 21.31 9.66 10.27
CA GLU A 108 20.94 10.50 11.43
C GLU A 108 19.54 10.21 12.00
N ALA A 109 19.01 9.02 11.73
CA ALA A 109 17.69 8.58 12.16
C ALA A 109 17.80 7.45 13.20
N PRO A 110 16.79 7.29 14.07
CA PRO A 110 16.74 6.21 15.03
C PRO A 110 16.86 4.81 14.40
N ALA A 111 17.43 3.88 15.16
CA ALA A 111 17.53 2.48 14.74
C ALA A 111 16.11 1.87 14.55
N PRO A 112 15.88 1.09 13.48
CA PRO A 112 14.61 0.42 13.26
C PRO A 112 14.28 -0.58 14.37
N ILE A 113 13.00 -0.77 14.65
CA ILE A 113 12.50 -1.80 15.59
C ILE A 113 11.83 -2.90 14.78
N TYR A 114 12.17 -4.15 15.08
CA TYR A 114 11.61 -5.34 14.43
C TYR A 114 10.70 -6.07 15.40
N ILE A 115 9.46 -6.31 14.98
CA ILE A 115 8.48 -7.12 15.69
C ILE A 115 8.44 -8.48 15.02
N LYS A 116 8.87 -9.52 15.76
CA LYS A 116 8.85 -10.90 15.33
C LYS A 116 8.21 -11.77 16.40
N ASP A 117 7.31 -12.67 16.00
CA ASP A 117 6.65 -13.61 16.90
C ASP A 117 6.03 -12.91 18.13
N GLY A 118 5.45 -11.73 17.91
CA GLY A 118 4.81 -10.92 18.95
C GLY A 118 5.77 -10.18 19.90
N THR A 119 7.08 -10.17 19.61
CA THR A 119 8.10 -9.49 20.41
C THR A 119 8.83 -8.44 19.59
N ALA A 120 8.93 -7.23 20.12
CA ALA A 120 9.66 -6.10 19.55
C ALA A 120 11.08 -6.01 20.08
N ALA A 121 12.05 -5.81 19.20
CA ALA A 121 13.45 -5.55 19.53
C ALA A 121 14.09 -4.57 18.54
N VAL A 122 15.04 -3.77 19.00
CA VAL A 122 15.80 -2.85 18.14
C VAL A 122 16.75 -3.65 17.24
N LEU A 123 16.73 -3.36 15.94
CA LEU A 123 17.72 -3.89 15.01
C LEU A 123 19.03 -3.12 15.20
N LYS A 124 20.13 -3.86 15.40
CA LYS A 124 21.45 -3.27 15.50
C LYS A 124 21.96 -2.94 14.09
N PRO A 125 22.14 -1.66 13.74
CA PRO A 125 22.64 -1.30 12.43
C PRO A 125 24.13 -1.61 12.29
N HIS A 126 24.52 -2.04 11.10
CA HIS A 126 25.90 -2.05 10.64
C HIS A 126 26.22 -0.69 10.03
N PHE A 127 27.10 0.06 10.67
CA PHE A 127 27.50 1.38 10.18
C PHE A 127 28.62 1.28 9.16
N HIS A 128 28.50 2.00 8.05
CA HIS A 128 29.55 2.19 7.07
C HIS A 128 29.66 3.66 6.67
N SER A 129 30.81 4.03 6.12
CA SER A 129 31.10 5.39 5.67
C SER A 129 30.61 5.62 4.25
N ALA A 130 29.76 6.62 4.08
CA ALA A 130 29.28 7.11 2.80
C ALA A 130 29.94 8.48 2.53
N GLY A 131 31.14 8.47 1.95
CA GLY A 131 31.93 9.69 1.77
C GLY A 131 32.34 10.31 3.11
N SER A 132 31.75 11.47 3.44
CA SER A 132 32.00 12.18 4.73
C SER A 132 30.95 11.87 5.80
N GLU A 133 29.97 11.05 5.50
CA GLU A 133 28.83 10.74 6.37
C GLU A 133 28.83 9.28 6.79
N VAL A 134 28.04 8.97 7.82
CA VAL A 134 27.87 7.59 8.34
C VAL A 134 26.42 7.17 8.12
N ILE A 135 26.24 5.99 7.52
CA ILE A 135 24.92 5.40 7.30
C ILE A 135 24.84 4.08 8.05
N GLY A 136 23.73 3.86 8.76
CA GLY A 136 23.41 2.59 9.39
C GLY A 136 22.61 1.70 8.43
N GLU A 137 23.02 0.45 8.29
CA GLU A 137 22.30 -0.56 7.52
C GLU A 137 21.74 -1.65 8.45
N SER A 138 20.44 -1.90 8.37
CA SER A 138 19.78 -3.00 9.06
C SER A 138 19.06 -3.88 8.06
N SER A 139 19.11 -5.20 8.22
CA SER A 139 18.45 -6.15 7.32
C SER A 139 17.77 -7.29 8.07
N GLY A 140 16.85 -7.95 7.39
CA GLY A 140 16.10 -9.07 7.96
C GLY A 140 15.08 -9.65 7.00
N THR A 141 14.11 -10.39 7.53
CA THR A 141 13.00 -10.95 6.73
C THR A 141 11.71 -10.88 7.54
N LEU A 142 10.68 -10.29 6.94
CA LEU A 142 9.32 -10.23 7.49
C LEU A 142 8.52 -11.46 7.04
N ASP A 143 8.03 -12.23 8.01
CA ASP A 143 6.99 -13.24 7.77
C ASP A 143 5.60 -12.72 8.14
N ILE A 144 4.55 -13.47 7.79
CA ILE A 144 3.17 -13.05 8.06
C ILE A 144 3.00 -12.85 9.57
N GLY A 145 2.55 -11.67 9.96
CA GLY A 145 2.42 -11.24 11.36
C GLY A 145 3.60 -10.42 11.88
N ASP A 146 4.75 -10.43 11.20
CA ASP A 146 5.89 -9.60 11.57
C ASP A 146 5.68 -8.13 11.16
N CYS A 147 6.36 -7.22 11.85
CA CYS A 147 6.36 -5.80 11.50
C CYS A 147 7.76 -5.19 11.56
N LEU A 148 8.00 -4.20 10.69
CA LEU A 148 9.15 -3.30 10.78
C LEU A 148 8.65 -1.91 11.20
N VAL A 149 9.22 -1.35 12.26
CA VAL A 149 8.83 -0.05 12.82
C VAL A 149 9.95 0.96 12.63
N LEU A 150 9.63 2.10 12.04
CA LEU A 150 10.52 3.23 11.82
C LEU A 150 9.99 4.44 12.59
N CYS A 151 10.88 5.21 13.20
CA CYS A 151 10.54 6.37 14.00
C CYS A 151 11.41 7.56 13.59
N SER A 152 10.87 8.78 13.67
CA SER A 152 11.69 10.00 13.69
C SER A 152 12.25 10.25 15.09
N ASP A 153 13.16 11.21 15.21
CA ASP A 153 13.86 11.43 16.46
C ASP A 153 12.91 11.97 17.55
N GLY A 154 11.89 12.76 17.21
CA GLY A 154 10.90 13.29 18.15
C GLY A 154 10.09 12.21 18.88
N VAL A 155 10.05 10.97 18.37
CA VAL A 155 9.53 9.82 19.11
C VAL A 155 10.57 9.31 20.11
N THR A 156 11.81 9.05 19.67
CA THR A 156 12.84 8.43 20.50
C THR A 156 13.49 9.38 21.51
N GLN A 157 13.51 10.68 21.23
CA GLN A 157 13.98 11.73 22.13
C GLN A 157 12.91 12.18 23.13
N ALA A 158 11.70 11.64 23.06
CA ALA A 158 10.63 11.98 24.00
C ALA A 158 11.07 11.78 25.46
N GLY A 159 10.75 12.76 26.32
CA GLY A 159 11.15 12.77 27.72
C GLY A 159 12.58 13.26 27.99
N LEU A 160 13.31 13.74 26.98
CA LEU A 160 14.63 14.36 27.12
C LEU A 160 14.60 15.49 28.16
N GLY A 161 15.45 15.40 29.18
CA GLY A 161 15.50 16.38 30.27
C GLY A 161 14.31 16.32 31.25
N LYS A 162 13.37 15.37 31.08
CA LYS A 162 12.18 15.17 31.92
C LYS A 162 12.13 13.77 32.53
N GLY A 163 13.27 13.31 33.04
CA GLY A 163 13.43 11.97 33.63
C GLY A 163 14.24 11.01 32.77
N TYR A 164 14.45 11.33 31.48
CA TYR A 164 15.37 10.62 30.60
C TYR A 164 16.54 11.51 30.18
N THR A 165 17.77 11.04 30.35
CA THR A 165 18.99 11.79 29.99
C THR A 165 19.14 11.98 28.48
N PHE A 166 18.69 11.01 27.68
CA PHE A 166 18.81 11.00 26.23
C PHE A 166 17.47 10.74 25.51
N GLY A 167 16.35 10.92 26.21
CA GLY A 167 15.02 10.46 25.76
C GLY A 167 14.80 8.96 26.00
N ILE A 168 13.63 8.46 25.63
CA ILE A 168 13.22 7.05 25.80
C ILE A 168 14.04 6.07 24.95
N GLY A 169 14.62 6.52 23.84
CA GLY A 169 15.43 5.70 22.93
C GLY A 169 14.60 4.68 22.15
N ALA A 170 15.24 4.01 21.18
CA ALA A 170 14.59 2.96 20.39
C ALA A 170 14.26 1.74 21.28
N GLU A 171 15.12 1.43 22.26
CA GLU A 171 14.94 0.34 23.21
C GLU A 171 13.71 0.55 24.09
N GLY A 172 13.53 1.75 24.65
CA GLY A 172 12.36 2.04 25.46
C GLY A 172 11.06 2.04 24.64
N ILE A 173 11.11 2.43 23.36
CA ILE A 173 9.97 2.29 22.45
C ILE A 173 9.67 0.81 22.17
N ALA A 174 10.69 -0.03 21.96
CA ALA A 174 10.50 -1.47 21.78
C ALA A 174 9.87 -2.11 23.03
N ASP A 175 10.32 -1.74 24.24
CA ASP A 175 9.72 -2.18 25.50
C ASP A 175 8.26 -1.75 25.65
N TYR A 176 7.94 -0.51 25.24
CA TYR A 176 6.56 -0.03 25.22
C TYR A 176 5.69 -0.80 24.21
N ILE A 177 6.21 -1.09 23.02
CA ILE A 177 5.52 -1.93 22.03
C ILE A 177 5.24 -3.31 22.60
N ASN A 178 6.22 -3.94 23.27
CA ASN A 178 6.03 -5.22 23.94
C ASN A 178 4.88 -5.18 24.96
N LEU A 179 4.80 -4.13 25.77
CA LEU A 179 3.70 -3.93 26.72
C LEU A 179 2.34 -3.77 26.01
N CYS A 180 2.29 -3.08 24.88
CA CYS A 180 1.08 -2.94 24.06
C CYS A 180 0.63 -4.29 23.49
N LEU A 181 1.55 -5.06 22.90
CA LEU A 181 1.27 -6.37 22.32
C LEU A 181 0.78 -7.36 23.38
N GLN A 182 1.39 -7.37 24.58
CA GLN A 182 0.93 -8.18 25.72
C GLN A 182 -0.49 -7.84 26.17
N LYS A 183 -0.94 -6.59 25.96
CA LYS A 183 -2.31 -6.14 26.26
C LYS A 183 -3.29 -6.38 25.11
N GLY A 184 -2.87 -7.05 24.04
CA GLY A 184 -3.71 -7.34 22.87
C GLY A 184 -3.96 -6.13 21.96
N VAL A 185 -3.09 -5.11 22.00
CA VAL A 185 -3.18 -3.98 21.06
C VAL A 185 -2.80 -4.47 19.66
N GLY A 186 -3.70 -4.26 18.70
CA GLY A 186 -3.43 -4.57 17.29
C GLY A 186 -2.34 -3.68 16.68
N VAL A 187 -1.61 -4.22 15.70
CA VAL A 187 -0.50 -3.53 15.02
C VAL A 187 -0.90 -2.20 14.38
N ASN A 188 -2.13 -2.13 13.85
CA ASN A 188 -2.71 -0.93 13.26
C ASN A 188 -2.92 0.22 14.27
N ALA A 189 -3.03 -0.08 15.56
CA ALA A 189 -3.20 0.90 16.62
C ALA A 189 -1.86 1.35 17.24
N LEU A 190 -0.76 0.62 16.98
CA LEU A 190 0.56 0.94 17.53
C LEU A 190 1.03 2.37 17.21
N PRO A 191 0.89 2.90 15.98
CA PRO A 191 1.36 4.25 15.68
C PRO A 191 0.77 5.31 16.62
N GLY A 192 -0.56 5.28 16.84
CA GLY A 192 -1.23 6.19 17.76
C GLY A 192 -0.82 6.00 19.22
N LYS A 193 -0.55 4.76 19.64
CA LYS A 193 -0.05 4.47 21.01
C LYS A 193 1.36 5.01 21.22
N ILE A 194 2.24 4.83 20.23
CA ILE A 194 3.63 5.29 20.26
C ILE A 194 3.68 6.83 20.29
N ILE A 195 2.88 7.50 19.46
CA ILE A 195 2.75 8.97 19.50
C ILE A 195 2.23 9.43 20.86
N GLY A 196 1.21 8.76 21.41
CA GLY A 196 0.65 9.10 22.72
C GLY A 196 1.63 8.92 23.88
N VAL A 197 2.48 7.89 23.86
CA VAL A 197 3.51 7.73 24.90
C VAL A 197 4.61 8.79 24.77
N ALA A 198 5.01 9.15 23.55
CA ALA A 198 5.97 10.24 23.31
C ALA A 198 5.45 11.58 23.86
N GLU A 199 4.16 11.88 23.65
CA GLU A 199 3.50 13.06 24.23
C GLU A 199 3.49 13.02 25.76
N LEU A 200 3.16 11.87 26.34
CA LEU A 200 3.05 11.70 27.79
C LEU A 200 4.40 11.92 28.49
N LEU A 201 5.47 11.31 27.97
CA LEU A 201 6.83 11.45 28.49
C LEU A 201 7.34 12.89 28.40
N SER A 202 6.86 13.63 27.41
CA SER A 202 7.21 15.03 27.17
C SER A 202 6.29 16.03 27.90
N GLY A 203 5.48 15.55 28.86
CA GLY A 203 4.63 16.40 29.70
C GLY A 203 3.30 16.82 29.04
N ARG A 204 2.70 15.90 28.25
CA ARG A 204 1.46 16.11 27.48
C ARG A 204 1.56 17.18 26.41
N ARG A 205 2.72 17.24 25.76
CA ARG A 205 3.03 18.11 24.63
C ARG A 205 4.05 17.43 23.73
N HIS A 206 4.04 17.74 22.46
CA HIS A 206 5.09 17.38 21.51
C HIS A 206 6.15 18.48 21.49
N GLU A 207 7.31 18.17 22.06
CA GLU A 207 8.48 19.07 22.06
C GLU A 207 9.23 19.06 20.73
N ASP A 208 9.01 18.03 19.92
CA ASP A 208 9.40 18.00 18.52
C ASP A 208 8.33 17.37 17.63
N ASP A 209 8.53 17.50 16.31
CA ASP A 209 7.76 16.76 15.32
C ASP A 209 8.03 15.26 15.50
N ALA A 210 6.98 14.45 15.51
CA ALA A 210 7.09 13.04 15.85
C ALA A 210 6.31 12.19 14.85
N THR A 211 6.99 11.26 14.22
CA THR A 211 6.42 10.35 13.23
C THR A 211 6.85 8.92 13.50
N VAL A 212 5.90 8.00 13.37
CA VAL A 212 6.13 6.56 13.44
C VAL A 212 5.42 5.87 12.28
N ALA A 213 6.11 4.90 11.69
CA ALA A 213 5.57 4.03 10.65
C ALA A 213 5.74 2.57 11.07
N VAL A 214 4.67 1.79 10.93
CA VAL A 214 4.64 0.34 11.19
C VAL A 214 4.34 -0.34 9.86
N LEU A 215 5.34 -1.00 9.29
CA LEU A 215 5.25 -1.80 8.07
C LEU A 215 4.91 -3.24 8.44
N SER A 216 3.63 -3.60 8.36
CA SER A 216 3.10 -4.90 8.76
C SER A 216 3.05 -5.85 7.58
N CYS A 217 3.62 -7.05 7.75
CA CYS A 217 3.50 -8.13 6.78
C CYS A 217 2.24 -8.96 7.07
N ARG A 218 1.34 -9.08 6.09
CA ARG A 218 0.14 -9.90 6.19
C ARG A 218 -0.19 -10.59 4.87
N GLU A 219 -1.17 -11.48 4.89
CA GLU A 219 -1.72 -12.03 3.66
C GLU A 219 -2.47 -10.94 2.88
N ALA A 220 -2.22 -10.89 1.57
CA ALA A 220 -2.92 -10.01 0.66
C ALA A 220 -4.37 -10.46 0.45
N GLN A 221 -5.31 -9.53 0.49
CA GLN A 221 -6.65 -9.68 -0.05
C GLN A 221 -6.60 -9.53 -1.56
N GLU A 222 -6.54 -10.66 -2.26
CA GLU A 222 -6.40 -10.70 -3.71
C GLU A 222 -7.77 -10.81 -4.39
N VAL A 223 -8.00 -9.99 -5.41
CA VAL A 223 -9.16 -10.06 -6.29
C VAL A 223 -8.69 -10.40 -7.71
N LEU A 224 -9.23 -11.46 -8.28
CA LEU A 224 -9.02 -11.84 -9.66
C LEU A 224 -10.30 -11.58 -10.45
N MET A 225 -10.24 -10.63 -11.38
CA MET A 225 -11.38 -10.24 -12.21
C MET A 225 -11.21 -10.74 -13.63
N LEU A 226 -12.13 -11.58 -14.07
CA LEU A 226 -12.21 -12.10 -15.41
C LEU A 226 -13.22 -11.31 -16.23
N THR A 227 -12.83 -10.86 -17.42
CA THR A 227 -13.78 -10.22 -18.33
C THR A 227 -13.47 -10.48 -19.80
N GLY A 228 -14.49 -10.94 -20.51
CA GLY A 228 -14.36 -11.33 -21.91
C GLY A 228 -13.76 -12.72 -22.11
N PRO A 229 -14.18 -13.43 -23.16
CA PRO A 229 -13.59 -14.71 -23.50
C PRO A 229 -12.27 -14.53 -24.26
N PRO A 230 -11.35 -15.52 -24.22
CA PRO A 230 -10.08 -15.43 -24.92
C PRO A 230 -10.29 -15.36 -26.43
N SER A 231 -9.34 -14.77 -27.14
CA SER A 231 -9.40 -14.59 -28.60
C SER A 231 -9.61 -15.89 -29.41
N GLN A 232 -9.24 -17.04 -28.85
CA GLN A 232 -9.34 -18.35 -29.49
C GLN A 232 -10.04 -19.36 -28.58
N LYS A 233 -11.11 -20.00 -29.07
CA LYS A 233 -11.86 -21.02 -28.31
C LYS A 233 -11.00 -22.19 -27.83
N SER A 234 -9.96 -22.56 -28.56
CA SER A 234 -9.02 -23.63 -28.14
C SER A 234 -8.28 -23.29 -26.84
N LYS A 235 -8.25 -22.02 -26.44
CA LYS A 235 -7.64 -21.54 -25.19
C LYS A 235 -8.62 -21.46 -24.02
N ASP A 236 -9.92 -21.72 -24.23
CA ASP A 236 -10.96 -21.58 -23.20
C ASP A 236 -10.61 -22.38 -21.93
N ARG A 237 -10.21 -23.64 -22.10
CA ARG A 237 -9.83 -24.50 -20.97
C ARG A 237 -8.65 -23.94 -20.16
N ALA A 238 -7.55 -23.59 -20.82
CA ALA A 238 -6.37 -23.04 -20.15
C ALA A 238 -6.65 -21.69 -19.48
N PHE A 239 -7.51 -20.87 -20.09
CA PHE A 239 -7.96 -19.59 -19.55
C PHE A 239 -8.76 -19.78 -18.26
N VAL A 240 -9.70 -20.73 -18.25
CA VAL A 240 -10.49 -21.07 -17.06
C VAL A 240 -9.63 -21.70 -15.97
N GLU A 241 -8.78 -22.67 -16.31
CA GLU A 241 -7.87 -23.32 -15.35
C GLU A 241 -6.96 -22.30 -14.65
N ARG A 242 -6.42 -21.34 -15.39
CA ARG A 242 -5.63 -20.25 -14.80
C ARG A 242 -6.47 -19.39 -13.84
N PHE A 243 -7.70 -19.07 -14.20
CA PHE A 243 -8.59 -18.27 -13.36
C PHE A 243 -8.88 -18.97 -12.03
N ILE A 244 -9.30 -20.24 -12.04
CA ILE A 244 -9.68 -20.96 -10.81
C ILE A 244 -8.49 -21.48 -9.98
N SER A 245 -7.27 -21.46 -10.52
CA SER A 245 -6.09 -22.03 -9.86
C SER A 245 -5.62 -21.27 -8.62
N ARG A 246 -6.08 -20.03 -8.42
CA ARG A 246 -5.59 -19.13 -7.36
C ARG A 246 -6.60 -19.06 -6.20
N PRO A 247 -6.20 -19.29 -4.94
CA PRO A 247 -7.08 -19.10 -3.79
C PRO A 247 -7.26 -17.61 -3.50
N CYS A 248 -8.18 -16.96 -4.21
CA CYS A 248 -8.46 -15.53 -4.12
C CYS A 248 -9.95 -15.27 -4.36
N THR A 249 -10.39 -14.01 -4.24
CA THR A 249 -11.76 -13.65 -4.60
C THR A 249 -11.92 -13.60 -6.12
N HIS A 250 -12.80 -14.44 -6.66
CA HIS A 250 -13.06 -14.57 -8.08
C HIS A 250 -14.27 -13.74 -8.51
N VAL A 251 -14.03 -12.81 -9.45
CA VAL A 251 -15.06 -11.96 -10.04
C VAL A 251 -15.13 -12.20 -11.54
N VAL A 252 -16.33 -12.39 -12.08
CA VAL A 252 -16.56 -12.56 -13.52
C VAL A 252 -17.50 -11.46 -14.03
N CYS A 253 -17.00 -10.64 -14.94
CA CYS A 253 -17.75 -9.58 -15.61
C CYS A 253 -18.00 -9.95 -17.08
N GLY A 254 -19.16 -10.53 -17.36
CA GLY A 254 -19.65 -10.84 -18.70
C GLY A 254 -20.37 -12.18 -18.79
N SER A 255 -21.61 -12.16 -19.28
CA SER A 255 -22.48 -13.34 -19.47
C SER A 255 -21.82 -14.45 -20.32
N THR A 256 -21.32 -14.11 -21.52
CA THR A 256 -20.60 -15.08 -22.37
C THR A 256 -19.36 -15.66 -21.69
N THR A 257 -18.70 -14.89 -20.81
CA THR A 257 -17.52 -15.37 -20.08
C THR A 257 -17.93 -16.36 -19.00
N ALA A 258 -19.02 -16.08 -18.29
CA ALA A 258 -19.61 -16.99 -17.31
C ALA A 258 -20.08 -18.31 -17.94
N GLU A 259 -20.68 -18.27 -19.13
CA GLU A 259 -21.08 -19.47 -19.87
C GLU A 259 -19.88 -20.37 -20.23
N ILE A 260 -18.76 -19.78 -20.66
CA ILE A 260 -17.54 -20.55 -20.94
C ILE A 260 -17.00 -21.18 -19.66
N LEU A 261 -16.99 -20.45 -18.54
CA LEU A 261 -16.63 -21.03 -17.24
C LEU A 261 -17.53 -22.20 -16.88
N GLY A 262 -18.84 -22.04 -17.01
CA GLY A 262 -19.81 -23.09 -16.68
C GLY A 262 -19.59 -24.34 -17.54
N ARG A 263 -19.33 -24.17 -18.84
CA ARG A 263 -19.02 -25.26 -19.76
C ARG A 263 -17.74 -25.99 -19.38
N GLU A 264 -16.64 -25.27 -19.16
CA GLU A 264 -15.33 -25.88 -18.89
C GLU A 264 -15.27 -26.52 -17.49
N LEU A 265 -15.90 -25.89 -16.50
CA LEU A 265 -15.97 -26.41 -15.12
C LEU A 265 -17.07 -27.46 -14.93
N LYS A 266 -17.95 -27.64 -15.92
CA LYS A 266 -19.17 -28.46 -15.83
C LYS A 266 -20.06 -28.03 -14.64
N ARG A 267 -20.24 -26.73 -14.49
CA ARG A 267 -21.05 -26.09 -13.45
C ARG A 267 -22.16 -25.26 -14.07
N GLU A 268 -23.31 -25.24 -13.43
CA GLU A 268 -24.45 -24.45 -13.88
C GLU A 268 -24.29 -22.97 -13.51
N VAL A 269 -24.63 -22.07 -14.43
CA VAL A 269 -24.73 -20.63 -14.18
C VAL A 269 -26.20 -20.32 -13.91
N LEU A 270 -26.52 -19.93 -12.68
CA LEU A 270 -27.89 -19.61 -12.27
C LEU A 270 -28.09 -18.10 -12.19
N LEU A 271 -29.26 -17.61 -12.63
CA LEU A 271 -29.65 -16.22 -12.44
C LEU A 271 -29.97 -16.00 -10.96
N LYS A 272 -29.23 -15.11 -10.30
CA LYS A 272 -29.43 -14.72 -8.90
C LYS A 272 -30.38 -13.55 -8.78
N SER A 273 -30.21 -12.54 -9.64
CA SER A 273 -31.09 -11.36 -9.71
C SER A 273 -31.17 -10.87 -11.16
N PRO A 274 -32.37 -10.58 -11.69
CA PRO A 274 -32.54 -10.12 -13.08
C PRO A 274 -32.00 -8.70 -13.31
N GLY A 275 -31.72 -7.94 -12.26
CA GLY A 275 -31.46 -6.51 -12.36
C GLY A 275 -32.73 -5.73 -12.67
N ASN A 276 -32.79 -4.48 -12.21
CA ASN A 276 -34.05 -3.70 -12.19
C ASN A 276 -33.93 -2.42 -13.02
N SER A 277 -32.70 -2.04 -13.35
CA SER A 277 -32.37 -0.79 -14.04
C SER A 277 -30.95 -0.87 -14.58
N PHE A 278 -30.56 0.13 -15.37
CA PHE A 278 -29.18 0.25 -15.84
C PHE A 278 -28.17 0.27 -14.68
N GLY A 279 -28.51 0.90 -13.54
CA GLY A 279 -27.65 0.99 -12.35
C GLY A 279 -27.56 -0.27 -11.48
N SER A 280 -28.34 -1.30 -11.78
CA SER A 280 -28.30 -2.60 -11.10
C SER A 280 -28.39 -3.70 -12.15
N PRO A 281 -27.26 -4.05 -12.81
CA PRO A 281 -27.24 -5.10 -13.82
C PRO A 281 -27.57 -6.47 -13.21
N PRO A 282 -27.92 -7.48 -14.04
CA PRO A 282 -28.17 -8.82 -13.55
C PRO A 282 -26.95 -9.40 -12.82
N GLU A 283 -27.26 -10.24 -11.83
CA GLU A 283 -26.29 -11.05 -11.11
C GLU A 283 -26.57 -12.52 -11.38
N TYR A 284 -25.49 -13.27 -11.48
CA TYR A 284 -25.49 -14.71 -11.62
C TYR A 284 -24.71 -15.33 -10.47
N MET A 285 -24.88 -16.63 -10.30
CA MET A 285 -24.13 -17.42 -9.33
C MET A 285 -23.67 -18.74 -9.96
N MET A 286 -22.49 -19.18 -9.54
CA MET A 286 -21.89 -20.46 -9.89
C MET A 286 -21.07 -20.93 -8.70
N ASP A 287 -21.08 -22.22 -8.41
CA ASP A 287 -20.21 -22.80 -7.39
C ASP A 287 -18.74 -22.44 -7.63
N GLY A 288 -18.05 -22.02 -6.57
CA GLY A 288 -16.64 -21.59 -6.59
C GLY A 288 -16.33 -20.21 -7.17
N ILE A 289 -17.33 -19.40 -7.53
CA ILE A 289 -17.14 -18.01 -8.00
C ILE A 289 -17.90 -17.03 -7.09
N ASP A 290 -17.22 -15.99 -6.60
CA ASP A 290 -17.79 -15.06 -5.61
C ASP A 290 -18.79 -14.07 -6.21
N VAL A 291 -18.48 -13.51 -7.39
CA VAL A 291 -19.34 -12.53 -8.06
C VAL A 291 -19.40 -12.80 -9.55
N ILE A 292 -20.60 -12.87 -10.12
CA ILE A 292 -20.82 -12.95 -11.57
C ILE A 292 -21.86 -11.91 -11.98
N THR A 293 -21.54 -11.07 -12.96
CA THR A 293 -22.43 -10.02 -13.45
C THR A 293 -22.12 -9.64 -14.90
N GLU A 294 -22.69 -8.53 -15.37
CA GLU A 294 -22.53 -8.01 -16.72
C GLU A 294 -21.10 -7.62 -17.09
N GLY A 295 -20.86 -7.44 -18.39
CA GLY A 295 -19.54 -7.14 -18.94
C GLY A 295 -19.20 -5.65 -18.93
N ALA A 296 -19.27 -4.99 -20.09
CA ALA A 296 -18.79 -3.61 -20.23
C ALA A 296 -19.59 -2.59 -19.41
N VAL A 297 -20.87 -2.86 -19.13
CA VAL A 297 -21.75 -1.95 -18.37
C VAL A 297 -21.25 -1.80 -16.93
N ILE A 298 -21.08 -2.91 -16.20
CA ILE A 298 -20.62 -2.86 -14.80
C ILE A 298 -19.25 -2.20 -14.70
N LEU A 299 -18.33 -2.49 -15.64
CA LEU A 299 -16.99 -1.92 -15.61
C LEU A 299 -17.03 -0.39 -15.75
N ASN A 300 -17.88 0.13 -16.63
CA ASN A 300 -18.02 1.58 -16.77
C ASN A 300 -18.64 2.22 -15.53
N GLN A 301 -19.57 1.54 -14.86
CA GLN A 301 -20.17 2.01 -13.63
C GLN A 301 -19.19 1.98 -12.46
N ILE A 302 -18.41 0.92 -12.32
CA ILE A 302 -17.31 0.82 -11.36
C ILE A 302 -16.37 1.99 -11.56
N TYR A 303 -15.88 2.20 -12.78
CA TYR A 303 -14.98 3.32 -13.09
C TYR A 303 -15.56 4.69 -12.66
N ASN A 304 -16.87 4.90 -12.83
CA ASN A 304 -17.50 6.18 -12.51
C ASN A 304 -17.63 6.44 -11.00
N ILE A 305 -17.69 5.39 -10.16
CA ILE A 305 -17.88 5.54 -8.70
C ILE A 305 -16.67 5.05 -7.89
N LEU A 306 -15.67 4.48 -8.54
CA LEU A 306 -14.46 4.01 -7.89
C LEU A 306 -13.68 5.21 -7.34
N GLY A 307 -13.49 5.22 -6.02
CA GLY A 307 -12.88 6.34 -5.29
C GLY A 307 -13.88 7.21 -4.52
N GLU A 308 -15.18 7.01 -4.71
CA GLU A 308 -16.19 7.58 -3.81
C GLU A 308 -16.09 6.95 -2.42
N ASN A 309 -16.49 7.71 -1.38
CA ASN A 309 -16.53 7.19 -0.01
C ASN A 309 -17.51 5.99 0.05
N PRO A 310 -17.07 4.78 0.47
CA PRO A 310 -17.94 3.62 0.59
C PRO A 310 -19.16 3.81 1.50
N GLU A 311 -19.14 4.74 2.44
CA GLU A 311 -20.30 5.08 3.28
C GLU A 311 -21.49 5.65 2.46
N ARG A 312 -21.23 6.12 1.23
CA ARG A 312 -22.27 6.58 0.28
C ARG A 312 -22.91 5.42 -0.49
N PHE A 313 -22.42 4.19 -0.35
CA PHE A 313 -22.98 3.01 -0.99
C PHE A 313 -24.17 2.51 -0.18
N VAL A 314 -25.37 2.98 -0.55
CA VAL A 314 -26.61 2.72 0.20
C VAL A 314 -27.50 1.68 -0.50
N SER A 315 -27.31 1.46 -1.80
CA SER A 315 -28.21 0.61 -2.60
C SER A 315 -27.90 -0.87 -2.51
N ASP A 316 -26.70 -1.24 -2.02
CA ASP A 316 -26.15 -2.59 -2.08
C ASP A 316 -26.27 -3.18 -3.50
N SER A 317 -26.03 -2.35 -4.51
CA SER A 317 -26.05 -2.80 -5.90
C SER A 317 -24.82 -3.68 -6.20
N PRO A 318 -24.86 -4.51 -7.26
CA PRO A 318 -23.69 -5.28 -7.70
C PRO A 318 -22.45 -4.39 -7.94
N VAL A 319 -22.69 -3.18 -8.45
CA VAL A 319 -21.66 -2.17 -8.71
C VAL A 319 -21.03 -1.70 -7.39
N GLU A 320 -21.85 -1.30 -6.42
CA GLU A 320 -21.40 -0.82 -5.11
C GLU A 320 -20.62 -1.91 -4.36
N ARG A 321 -21.14 -3.15 -4.33
CA ARG A 321 -20.44 -4.28 -3.70
C ARG A 321 -19.10 -4.56 -4.35
N LEU A 322 -19.02 -4.54 -5.68
CA LEU A 322 -17.78 -4.78 -6.38
C LEU A 322 -16.78 -3.63 -6.20
N CYS A 323 -17.24 -2.39 -6.16
CA CYS A 323 -16.40 -1.24 -5.78
C CYS A 323 -15.87 -1.39 -4.35
N ALA A 324 -16.73 -1.73 -3.38
CA ALA A 324 -16.30 -1.95 -2.00
C ALA A 324 -15.28 -3.10 -1.89
N LEU A 325 -15.46 -4.17 -2.67
CA LEU A 325 -14.50 -5.27 -2.78
C LEU A 325 -13.15 -4.79 -3.33
N LEU A 326 -13.15 -4.03 -4.43
CA LEU A 326 -11.93 -3.48 -5.03
C LEU A 326 -11.23 -2.48 -4.11
N VAL A 327 -11.97 -1.67 -3.36
CA VAL A 327 -11.44 -0.73 -2.37
C VAL A 327 -10.78 -1.46 -1.20
N LYS A 328 -11.27 -2.63 -0.81
CA LYS A 328 -10.65 -3.45 0.25
C LYS A 328 -9.47 -4.30 -0.24
N ALA A 329 -9.46 -4.66 -1.53
CA ALA A 329 -8.41 -5.49 -2.11
C ALA A 329 -7.03 -4.83 -2.04
N ASP A 330 -6.01 -5.60 -1.70
CA ASP A 330 -4.61 -5.15 -1.75
C ASP A 330 -4.04 -5.32 -3.16
N ALA A 331 -4.48 -6.37 -3.84
CA ALA A 331 -4.04 -6.71 -5.17
C ALA A 331 -5.22 -7.09 -6.06
N VAL A 332 -5.20 -6.57 -7.28
CA VAL A 332 -6.22 -6.81 -8.29
C VAL A 332 -5.55 -7.29 -9.57
N THR A 333 -5.89 -8.49 -10.00
CA THR A 333 -5.47 -9.00 -11.31
C THR A 333 -6.66 -8.98 -12.26
N PHE A 334 -6.51 -8.31 -13.39
CA PHE A 334 -7.48 -8.34 -14.48
C PHE A 334 -7.05 -9.36 -15.54
N MET A 335 -7.86 -10.39 -15.75
CA MET A 335 -7.74 -11.31 -16.88
C MET A 335 -8.74 -10.89 -17.96
N VAL A 336 -8.23 -10.30 -19.05
CA VAL A 336 -9.02 -9.67 -20.10
C VAL A 336 -8.96 -10.48 -21.38
N GLY A 337 -10.08 -11.09 -21.75
CA GLY A 337 -10.23 -11.77 -23.02
C GLY A 337 -10.51 -10.81 -24.18
N ARG A 338 -9.80 -11.02 -25.30
CA ARG A 338 -9.84 -10.17 -26.51
C ARG A 338 -10.68 -10.74 -27.65
N ALA A 339 -11.55 -11.71 -27.39
CA ALA A 339 -12.49 -12.15 -28.40
C ALA A 339 -13.27 -10.94 -28.95
N VAL A 340 -13.29 -10.82 -30.28
CA VAL A 340 -14.04 -9.76 -30.96
C VAL A 340 -15.52 -10.02 -30.70
N ASN A 341 -16.13 -9.15 -29.89
CA ASN A 341 -17.56 -9.20 -29.63
C ASN A 341 -18.27 -8.24 -30.58
N THR A 342 -19.03 -8.77 -31.54
CA THR A 342 -19.80 -7.99 -32.52
C THR A 342 -20.86 -7.08 -31.87
N ALA A 343 -21.26 -7.36 -30.63
CA ALA A 343 -22.18 -6.51 -29.86
C ALA A 343 -21.54 -5.17 -29.38
N HIS A 344 -20.22 -5.11 -29.19
CA HIS A 344 -19.54 -3.87 -28.74
C HIS A 344 -19.38 -2.82 -29.85
N THR A 345 -19.69 -3.18 -31.09
CA THR A 345 -19.80 -2.26 -32.23
C THR A 345 -21.18 -1.64 -32.40
N GLU A 346 -22.17 -2.02 -31.58
CA GLU A 346 -23.51 -1.44 -31.65
C GLU A 346 -23.48 0.05 -31.27
N LEU A 347 -24.04 0.88 -32.15
CA LEU A 347 -24.19 2.34 -31.96
C LEU A 347 -24.81 2.69 -30.61
N LEU A 348 -25.65 1.81 -30.06
CA LEU A 348 -26.30 1.95 -28.76
C LEU A 348 -25.29 2.11 -27.60
N PHE A 349 -24.23 1.29 -27.56
CA PHE A 349 -23.20 1.41 -26.50
C PHE A 349 -22.49 2.76 -26.58
N LYS A 350 -22.21 3.24 -27.80
CA LYS A 350 -21.61 4.56 -28.00
C LYS A 350 -22.57 5.69 -27.60
N GLN A 351 -23.86 5.58 -27.92
CA GLN A 351 -24.89 6.54 -27.53
C GLN A 351 -25.06 6.64 -26.01
N LEU A 352 -24.93 5.52 -25.30
CA LEU A 352 -24.99 5.45 -23.83
C LEU A 352 -23.67 5.83 -23.15
N GLY A 353 -22.64 6.21 -23.91
CA GLY A 353 -21.33 6.59 -23.37
C GLY A 353 -20.53 5.42 -22.76
N ILE A 354 -20.88 4.17 -23.08
CA ILE A 354 -20.21 2.99 -22.55
C ILE A 354 -18.89 2.80 -23.31
N ARG A 355 -17.78 2.92 -22.60
CA ARG A 355 -16.44 2.70 -23.16
C ARG A 355 -16.17 1.22 -23.41
N PRO A 356 -15.32 0.88 -24.40
CA PRO A 356 -14.87 -0.48 -24.61
C PRO A 356 -14.19 -1.06 -23.37
N ARG A 357 -14.40 -2.36 -23.11
CA ARG A 357 -13.85 -3.10 -21.96
C ARG A 357 -12.38 -2.80 -21.70
N GLU A 358 -11.51 -2.96 -22.69
CA GLU A 358 -10.07 -2.74 -22.50
C GLU A 358 -9.74 -1.31 -22.07
N ALA A 359 -10.40 -0.32 -22.66
CA ALA A 359 -10.19 1.08 -22.30
C ALA A 359 -10.64 1.34 -20.86
N THR A 360 -11.79 0.80 -20.47
CA THR A 360 -12.31 0.92 -19.10
C THR A 360 -11.42 0.23 -18.07
N ILE A 361 -10.92 -0.98 -18.37
CA ILE A 361 -9.99 -1.69 -17.46
C ILE A 361 -8.72 -0.89 -17.22
N ARG A 362 -8.13 -0.28 -18.25
CA ARG A 362 -6.94 0.58 -18.06
C ARG A 362 -7.22 1.77 -17.16
N LEU A 363 -8.40 2.37 -17.27
CA LEU A 363 -8.81 3.50 -16.43
C LEU A 363 -9.01 3.07 -14.97
N ILE A 364 -9.71 1.96 -14.74
CA ILE A 364 -9.90 1.36 -13.40
C ILE A 364 -8.53 1.00 -12.80
N ALA A 365 -7.68 0.34 -13.57
CA ALA A 365 -6.34 -0.04 -13.14
C ALA A 365 -5.50 1.17 -12.74
N GLY A 366 -5.62 2.29 -13.47
CA GLY A 366 -5.00 3.57 -13.11
C GLY A 366 -5.50 4.12 -11.78
N GLN A 367 -6.83 4.13 -11.55
CA GLN A 367 -7.42 4.55 -10.26
C GLN A 367 -6.96 3.65 -9.11
N LEU A 368 -6.99 2.33 -9.27
CA LEU A 368 -6.55 1.38 -8.23
C LEU A 368 -5.06 1.55 -7.89
N ARG A 369 -4.19 1.76 -8.88
CA ARG A 369 -2.76 2.06 -8.64
C ARG A 369 -2.58 3.38 -7.89
N ALA A 370 -3.35 4.41 -8.23
CA ALA A 370 -3.33 5.69 -7.51
C ALA A 370 -3.82 5.55 -6.05
N MET A 371 -4.64 4.54 -5.76
CA MET A 371 -5.04 4.16 -4.40
C MET A 371 -4.00 3.27 -3.68
N GLY A 372 -2.82 3.06 -4.27
CA GLY A 372 -1.73 2.27 -3.67
C GLY A 372 -1.87 0.75 -3.82
N LYS A 373 -2.77 0.26 -4.68
CA LYS A 373 -3.01 -1.18 -4.89
C LYS A 373 -2.06 -1.79 -5.90
N LEU A 374 -1.78 -3.08 -5.73
CA LEU A 374 -1.00 -3.87 -6.69
C LEU A 374 -1.90 -4.31 -7.84
N VAL A 375 -1.66 -3.81 -9.07
CA VAL A 375 -2.55 -4.10 -10.21
C VAL A 375 -1.81 -4.78 -11.36
N VAL A 376 -2.28 -5.98 -11.71
CA VAL A 376 -1.80 -6.78 -12.85
C VAL A 376 -2.87 -6.79 -13.94
N GLU A 377 -2.47 -6.64 -15.20
CA GLU A 377 -3.35 -6.78 -16.36
C GLU A 377 -2.80 -7.89 -17.28
N GLU A 378 -3.59 -8.93 -17.52
CA GLU A 378 -3.26 -10.08 -18.35
C GLU A 378 -4.24 -10.16 -19.53
N TYR A 379 -3.74 -10.19 -20.76
CA TYR A 379 -4.58 -10.14 -21.97
C TYR A 379 -4.49 -11.45 -22.77
N TYR A 380 -5.64 -11.97 -23.24
CA TYR A 380 -5.78 -13.33 -23.84
C TYR A 380 -6.49 -13.40 -25.19
#